data_AF-A0A0D9ZH65-F1
#
_entry.id   AF-A0A0D9ZH65-F1
#
_cell.length_a   1.000
_cell.length_b   1.000
_cell.length_c   1.000
_cell.angle_alpha   90.00
_cell.angle_beta   90.00
_cell.angle_gamma   90.00
#
_symmetry.space_group_name_H-M   'P 1'
#
loop_
_entity.id
_entity.type
_entity.pdbx_description
1 polymer ?
#
loop_
_entity_poly.entity_id
_entity_poly.type
_entity_poly.pdbx_seq_one_letter_code
_entity_poly.pdbx_strand_id
1 'polypeptide(L)'
;MAQRRLLLAIMALAAVAAATGFEFHEATVDAIQLGFSNGSLTSTALVRYYLDQITRLNPLLHAVIEVNPDALAQAARADGERATGRRCGPLHGVPVLLKDNIATRDRLNTTAGSFALLGSVVPRDAGVAARLRAAGAVILGKASLTEWSAYRPAPNGWSARGGQTLVTPTTAPTISASFSSLFDRISSQGVCEIVHEESVRALVHPVRIEQRPICRTVSDAVHVLDAIVGYDALDAEATGAASKYIPNGGYGQFLRMDGFKGKRIGIPNGFFTQEIFEKKQLRAYQKHIQLMRYTKHF
;
A
#
# COMPACT_ATOMS: atom_id res chain seq x y z
N MET A 1 55.34 -9.28 1.96
CA MET A 1 54.29 -8.53 2.69
C MET A 1 53.48 -7.59 1.81
N ALA A 2 54.08 -6.90 0.83
CA ALA A 2 53.39 -5.94 -0.04
C ALA A 2 52.27 -6.54 -0.91
N GLN A 3 52.47 -7.70 -1.53
CA GLN A 3 51.44 -8.38 -2.34
C GLN A 3 50.21 -8.81 -1.53
N ARG A 4 50.38 -9.22 -0.27
CA ARG A 4 49.27 -9.60 0.62
C ARG A 4 48.44 -8.37 1.02
N ARG A 5 49.09 -7.23 1.24
CA ARG A 5 48.43 -5.93 1.50
C ARG A 5 47.69 -5.41 0.26
N LEU A 6 48.26 -5.61 -0.94
CA LEU A 6 47.63 -5.23 -2.20
C LEU A 6 46.41 -6.10 -2.50
N LEU A 7 46.46 -7.42 -2.27
CA LEU A 7 45.28 -8.30 -2.40
C LEU A 7 44.18 -7.95 -1.39
N LEU A 8 44.54 -7.65 -0.14
CA LEU A 8 43.59 -7.20 0.88
C LEU A 8 42.95 -5.85 0.52
N ALA A 9 43.72 -4.92 -0.04
CA ALA A 9 43.22 -3.63 -0.49
C ALA A 9 42.31 -3.76 -1.73
N ILE A 10 42.64 -4.64 -2.68
CA ILE A 10 41.80 -4.91 -3.86
C ILE A 10 40.51 -5.63 -3.46
N MET A 11 40.56 -6.58 -2.51
CA MET A 11 39.37 -7.25 -1.97
C MET A 11 38.49 -6.29 -1.17
N ALA A 12 39.09 -5.38 -0.40
CA ALA A 12 38.35 -4.32 0.30
C ALA A 12 37.72 -3.32 -0.69
N LEU A 13 38.43 -2.95 -1.76
CA LEU A 13 37.90 -2.05 -2.80
C LEU A 13 36.79 -2.72 -3.62
N ALA A 14 36.88 -4.03 -3.87
CA ALA A 14 35.84 -4.82 -4.50
C ALA A 14 34.61 -5.01 -3.58
N ALA A 15 34.80 -5.12 -2.26
CA ALA A 15 33.73 -5.14 -1.29
C ALA A 15 33.02 -3.77 -1.16
N VAL A 16 33.77 -2.66 -1.29
CA VAL A 16 33.19 -1.30 -1.34
C VAL A 16 32.46 -1.05 -2.66
N ALA A 17 32.96 -1.60 -3.78
CA ALA A 17 32.31 -1.53 -5.08
C ALA A 17 31.08 -2.44 -5.20
N ALA A 18 30.96 -3.47 -4.35
CA ALA A 18 29.79 -4.35 -4.24
C ALA A 18 28.69 -3.81 -3.31
N ALA A 19 28.85 -2.60 -2.74
CA ALA A 19 27.73 -1.85 -2.17
C ALA A 19 26.88 -1.26 -3.31
N THR A 20 26.27 -2.14 -4.10
CA THR A 20 25.24 -1.76 -5.06
C THR A 20 24.11 -1.08 -4.29
N GLY A 21 23.89 0.21 -4.55
CA GLY A 21 22.80 0.96 -3.92
C GLY A 21 21.46 0.24 -4.08
N PHE A 22 20.62 0.32 -3.05
CA PHE A 22 19.27 -0.25 -3.11
C PHE A 22 18.47 0.36 -4.26
N GLU A 23 17.89 -0.47 -5.12
CA GLU A 23 17.01 -0.01 -6.19
C GLU A 23 15.61 0.25 -5.63
N PHE A 24 15.23 1.52 -5.56
CA PHE A 24 13.92 1.94 -5.06
C PHE A 24 12.81 1.74 -6.10
N HIS A 25 13.13 1.76 -7.39
CA HIS A 25 12.11 1.62 -8.41
C HIS A 25 11.51 0.21 -8.40
N GLU A 26 10.19 0.12 -8.35
CA GLU A 26 9.42 -1.12 -8.31
C GLU A 26 9.76 -2.09 -7.17
N ALA A 27 10.43 -1.61 -6.11
CA ALA A 27 10.77 -2.43 -4.95
C ALA A 27 9.52 -2.99 -4.25
N THR A 28 9.55 -4.31 -3.99
CA THR A 28 8.54 -5.04 -3.20
C THR A 28 8.89 -4.98 -1.71
N VAL A 29 7.92 -5.30 -0.86
CA VAL A 29 8.12 -5.43 0.59
C VAL A 29 9.22 -6.46 0.90
N ASP A 30 9.24 -7.59 0.19
CA ASP A 30 10.28 -8.61 0.33
C ASP A 30 11.67 -8.07 -0.02
N ALA A 31 11.80 -7.33 -1.12
CA ALA A 31 13.06 -6.71 -1.52
C ALA A 31 13.52 -5.66 -0.50
N ILE A 32 12.59 -4.85 0.02
CA ILE A 32 12.85 -3.86 1.08
C ILE A 32 13.36 -4.56 2.34
N GLN A 33 12.70 -5.64 2.79
CA GLN A 33 13.12 -6.41 3.96
C GLN A 33 14.48 -7.09 3.75
N LEU A 34 14.78 -7.55 2.53
CA LEU A 34 16.11 -8.04 2.19
C LEU A 34 17.17 -6.94 2.30
N GLY A 35 16.88 -5.75 1.77
CA GLY A 35 17.76 -4.57 1.88
C GLY A 35 17.99 -4.14 3.33
N PHE A 36 16.95 -4.21 4.16
CA PHE A 36 17.05 -3.98 5.60
C PHE A 36 17.93 -5.01 6.30
N SER A 37 17.83 -6.28 5.90
CA SER A 37 18.54 -7.39 6.54
C SER A 37 20.01 -7.46 6.15
N ASN A 38 20.33 -7.11 4.90
CA ASN A 38 21.71 -7.10 4.39
C ASN A 38 22.43 -5.74 4.58
N GLY A 39 21.73 -4.74 5.11
CA GLY A 39 22.28 -3.41 5.41
C GLY A 39 22.41 -2.49 4.19
N SER A 40 21.93 -2.87 3.01
CA SER A 40 21.94 -1.99 1.83
C SER A 40 20.87 -0.89 1.89
N LEU A 41 19.90 -1.02 2.80
CA LEU A 41 18.82 -0.07 3.02
C LEU A 41 18.53 0.10 4.52
N THR A 42 18.18 1.33 4.93
CA THR A 42 17.58 1.61 6.25
C THR A 42 16.16 2.13 6.08
N SER A 43 15.32 1.96 7.09
CA SER A 43 13.96 2.52 7.12
C SER A 43 14.00 4.04 7.03
N THR A 44 14.97 4.68 7.68
CA THR A 44 15.18 6.13 7.59
C THR A 44 15.50 6.57 6.15
N ALA A 45 16.39 5.84 5.44
CA ALA A 45 16.70 6.14 4.04
C ALA A 45 15.48 5.94 3.13
N LEU A 46 14.71 4.87 3.35
CA LEU A 46 13.49 4.59 2.60
C LEU A 46 12.42 5.66 2.81
N VAL A 47 12.19 6.08 4.05
CA VAL A 47 11.21 7.14 4.36
C VAL A 47 11.66 8.47 3.77
N ARG A 48 12.93 8.84 3.90
CA ARG A 48 13.48 10.07 3.30
C ARG A 48 13.27 10.09 1.79
N TYR A 49 13.54 8.98 1.13
CA TYR A 49 13.34 8.84 -0.30
C TYR A 49 11.90 9.18 -0.73
N TYR A 50 10.88 8.61 -0.07
CA TYR A 50 9.49 8.92 -0.43
C TYR A 50 9.06 10.32 -0.04
N LEU A 51 9.57 10.88 1.06
CA LEU A 51 9.32 12.28 1.39
C LEU A 51 9.85 13.20 0.27
N ASP A 52 11.03 12.93 -0.27
CA ASP A 52 11.58 13.67 -1.41
C ASP A 52 10.71 13.49 -2.66
N GLN A 53 10.17 12.30 -2.91
CA GLN A 53 9.21 12.06 -4.00
C GLN A 53 7.93 12.86 -3.83
N ILE A 54 7.37 12.89 -2.62
CA ILE A 54 6.17 13.66 -2.29
C ILE A 54 6.44 15.14 -2.52
N THR A 55 7.54 15.69 -2.00
CA THR A 55 7.89 17.11 -2.22
C THR A 55 8.02 17.46 -3.69
N ARG A 56 8.61 16.58 -4.51
CA ARG A 56 8.82 16.81 -5.93
C ARG A 56 7.54 16.70 -6.77
N LEU A 57 6.72 15.68 -6.48
CA LEU A 57 5.63 15.27 -7.37
C LEU A 57 4.26 15.76 -6.88
N ASN A 58 4.04 15.84 -5.57
CA ASN A 58 2.73 16.19 -5.01
C ASN A 58 2.22 17.59 -5.40
N PRO A 59 3.05 18.63 -5.65
CA PRO A 59 2.57 19.90 -6.19
C PRO A 59 1.86 19.78 -7.56
N LEU A 60 2.11 18.71 -8.31
CA LEU A 60 1.45 18.44 -9.59
C LEU A 60 0.28 17.47 -9.46
N LEU A 61 0.23 16.70 -8.38
CA LEU A 61 -0.59 15.49 -8.29
C LEU A 61 -1.65 15.56 -7.21
N HIS A 62 -1.41 16.33 -6.15
CA HIS A 62 -2.32 16.55 -5.04
C HIS A 62 -2.86 15.27 -4.38
N ALA A 63 -2.03 14.23 -4.28
CA ALA A 63 -2.44 12.94 -3.75
C ALA A 63 -2.07 12.69 -2.29
N VAL A 64 -1.13 13.42 -1.73
CA VAL A 64 -0.85 13.42 -0.29
C VAL A 64 -1.39 14.72 0.27
N ILE A 65 -2.42 14.62 1.12
CA ILE A 65 -3.05 15.79 1.72
C ILE A 65 -2.27 16.31 2.93
N GLU A 66 -1.55 15.42 3.61
CA GLU A 66 -0.78 15.75 4.80
C GLU A 66 0.36 14.74 4.99
N VAL A 67 1.56 15.22 5.28
CA VAL A 67 2.73 14.38 5.62
C VAL A 67 2.84 14.27 7.13
N ASN A 68 3.20 13.09 7.65
CA ASN A 68 3.41 12.90 9.07
C ASN A 68 4.73 13.55 9.51
N PRO A 69 4.72 14.57 10.39
CA PRO A 69 5.95 15.23 10.83
C PRO A 69 6.88 14.28 11.60
N ASP A 70 6.34 13.19 12.16
CA ASP A 70 7.10 12.23 12.97
C ASP A 70 7.61 11.03 12.14
N ALA A 71 7.35 10.97 10.82
CA ALA A 71 7.68 9.81 9.97
C ALA A 71 9.16 9.40 10.04
N LEU A 72 10.08 10.37 9.94
CA LEU A 72 11.53 10.08 10.02
C LEU A 72 11.94 9.58 11.41
N ALA A 73 11.35 10.11 12.48
CA ALA A 73 11.62 9.66 13.84
C ALA A 73 11.10 8.22 14.07
N GLN A 74 9.92 7.90 13.54
CA GLN A 74 9.37 6.54 13.55
C GLN A 74 10.26 5.57 12.77
N ALA A 75 10.80 5.99 11.62
CA ALA A 75 11.73 5.21 10.81
C ALA A 75 13.05 4.93 11.54
N ALA A 76 13.63 5.95 12.17
CA ALA A 76 14.86 5.82 12.96
C ALA A 76 14.66 4.89 14.16
N ARG A 77 13.49 4.94 14.81
CA ARG A 77 13.13 3.97 15.86
C ARG A 77 13.07 2.55 15.31
N ALA A 78 12.44 2.35 14.14
CA ALA A 78 12.36 1.03 13.52
C ALA A 78 13.74 0.46 13.17
N ASP A 79 14.67 1.29 12.70
CA ASP A 79 16.07 0.92 12.47
C ASP A 79 16.77 0.52 13.79
N GLY A 80 16.58 1.29 14.86
CA GLY A 80 17.12 0.99 16.19
C GLY A 80 16.59 -0.34 16.76
N GLU A 81 15.29 -0.58 16.66
CA GLU A 81 14.66 -1.84 17.08
C GLU A 81 15.19 -3.05 16.30
N ARG A 82 15.46 -2.88 15.00
CA ARG A 82 16.07 -3.93 14.17
C ARG A 82 17.50 -4.24 14.63
N ALA A 83 18.27 -3.21 14.99
CA ALA A 83 19.65 -3.36 15.47
C ALA A 83 19.75 -4.08 16.83
N THR A 84 18.72 -4.03 17.67
CA THR A 84 18.69 -4.78 18.95
C THR A 84 18.30 -6.26 18.79
N GLY A 85 18.15 -6.76 17.56
CA GLY A 85 17.75 -8.15 17.30
C GLY A 85 16.28 -8.47 17.63
N ARG A 86 15.43 -7.44 17.70
CA ARG A 86 13.98 -7.63 17.87
C ARG A 86 13.46 -8.42 16.66
N ARG A 87 12.55 -9.37 16.89
CA ARG A 87 11.82 -10.02 15.79
C ARG A 87 10.91 -8.99 15.11
N CYS A 88 11.27 -8.65 13.89
CA CYS A 88 10.56 -7.69 13.04
C CYS A 88 9.67 -8.43 12.05
N GLY A 89 8.41 -7.99 11.90
CA GLY A 89 7.51 -8.52 10.88
C GLY A 89 7.75 -7.90 9.49
N PRO A 90 7.06 -8.36 8.44
CA PRO A 90 7.27 -7.91 7.06
C PRO A 90 7.08 -6.41 6.82
N LEU A 91 6.28 -5.72 7.64
CA LEU A 91 6.05 -4.28 7.52
C LEU A 91 6.93 -3.43 8.44
N HIS A 92 7.80 -4.03 9.24
CA HIS A 92 8.59 -3.30 10.22
C HIS A 92 9.53 -2.30 9.54
N GLY A 93 9.29 -1.02 9.77
CA GLY A 93 10.03 0.08 9.17
C GLY A 93 9.69 0.35 7.70
N VAL A 94 8.63 -0.26 7.16
CA VAL A 94 8.10 0.01 5.81
C VAL A 94 7.11 1.17 5.88
N PRO A 95 7.24 2.21 5.02
CA PRO A 95 6.29 3.31 5.00
C PRO A 95 4.95 2.93 4.38
N VAL A 96 3.88 3.42 4.99
CA VAL A 96 2.50 3.27 4.51
C VAL A 96 1.79 4.62 4.48
N LEU A 97 0.94 4.82 3.48
CA LEU A 97 0.01 5.95 3.44
C LEU A 97 -1.39 5.50 3.86
N LEU A 98 -2.07 6.31 4.66
CA LEU A 98 -3.44 6.06 5.08
C LEU A 98 -4.36 7.04 4.39
N LYS A 99 -5.51 6.61 3.88
CA LYS A 99 -6.54 7.53 3.39
C LYS A 99 -6.96 8.51 4.51
N ASP A 100 -7.23 9.78 4.19
CA ASP A 100 -7.50 10.84 5.17
C ASP A 100 -8.80 10.67 5.99
N ASN A 101 -9.62 9.67 5.68
CA ASN A 101 -10.76 9.26 6.50
C ASN A 101 -10.42 8.14 7.52
N ILE A 102 -9.19 7.63 7.56
CA ILE A 102 -8.72 6.63 8.53
C ILE A 102 -8.20 7.37 9.76
N ALA A 103 -8.84 7.18 10.91
CA ALA A 103 -8.47 7.86 12.15
C ALA A 103 -7.06 7.49 12.63
N THR A 104 -6.24 8.50 12.96
CA THR A 104 -4.99 8.32 13.70
C THR A 104 -4.92 9.26 14.90
N ARG A 105 -4.55 8.72 16.07
CA ARG A 105 -4.29 9.43 17.31
C ARG A 105 -2.83 9.85 17.35
N ASP A 106 -2.46 10.73 16.43
CA ASP A 106 -1.15 11.36 16.35
C ASP A 106 -1.27 12.81 15.91
N ARG A 107 -0.20 13.39 15.35
CA ARG A 107 -0.16 14.79 14.92
C ARG A 107 -0.81 15.01 13.55
N LEU A 108 -1.31 13.97 12.88
CA LEU A 108 -2.02 14.07 11.62
C LEU A 108 -3.49 14.45 11.85
N ASN A 109 -4.08 15.17 10.90
CA ASN A 109 -5.52 15.35 10.87
C ASN A 109 -6.21 14.10 10.29
N THR A 110 -7.48 13.91 10.63
CA THR A 110 -8.38 12.95 9.97
C THR A 110 -9.61 13.72 9.52
N THR A 111 -9.63 14.14 8.25
CA THR A 111 -10.61 15.15 7.80
C THR A 111 -11.63 14.64 6.79
N ALA A 112 -11.46 13.42 6.28
CA ALA A 112 -12.22 12.92 5.13
C ALA A 112 -12.22 13.90 3.94
N GLY A 113 -11.12 14.66 3.77
CA GLY A 113 -10.96 15.70 2.76
C GLY A 113 -11.71 17.02 3.05
N SER A 114 -12.38 17.16 4.19
CA SER A 114 -13.24 18.30 4.49
C SER A 114 -12.66 19.25 5.54
N PHE A 115 -12.72 20.55 5.28
CA PHE A 115 -12.31 21.56 6.26
C PHE A 115 -13.15 21.54 7.55
N ALA A 116 -14.35 20.98 7.53
CA ALA A 116 -15.21 20.86 8.70
C ALA A 116 -14.59 20.03 9.84
N LEU A 117 -13.69 19.11 9.51
CA LEU A 117 -13.00 18.23 10.45
C LEU A 117 -11.54 18.62 10.69
N LEU A 118 -11.07 19.73 10.12
CA LEU A 118 -9.70 20.19 10.30
C LEU A 118 -9.47 20.58 11.77
N GLY A 119 -8.38 20.07 12.36
CA GLY A 119 -8.09 20.25 13.78
C GLY A 119 -8.94 19.38 14.71
N SER A 120 -9.84 18.55 14.17
CA SER A 120 -10.56 17.56 14.99
C SER A 120 -9.60 16.52 15.54
N VAL A 121 -9.87 16.13 16.78
CA VAL A 121 -8.98 15.27 17.56
C VAL A 121 -9.70 13.96 17.84
N VAL A 122 -9.30 12.90 17.15
CA VAL A 122 -9.90 11.56 17.36
C VAL A 122 -9.49 11.00 18.73
N PRO A 123 -10.35 10.20 19.39
CA PRO A 123 -10.04 9.63 20.69
C PRO A 123 -8.98 8.52 20.63
N ARG A 124 -8.79 7.88 19.47
CA ARG A 124 -7.88 6.75 19.24
C ARG A 124 -7.57 6.53 17.76
N ASP A 125 -6.57 5.69 17.48
CA ASP A 125 -6.35 5.12 16.15
C ASP A 125 -7.56 4.27 15.73
N ALA A 126 -7.85 4.26 14.43
CA ALA A 126 -8.68 3.22 13.84
C ALA A 126 -8.00 1.84 14.00
N GLY A 127 -8.78 0.75 14.06
CA GLY A 127 -8.24 -0.60 14.26
C GLY A 127 -7.13 -0.96 13.26
N VAL A 128 -7.31 -0.63 11.97
CA VAL A 128 -6.29 -0.84 10.93
C VAL A 128 -5.01 -0.03 11.14
N ALA A 129 -5.12 1.22 11.61
CA ALA A 129 -3.96 2.06 11.88
C ALA A 129 -3.18 1.57 13.11
N ALA A 130 -3.90 1.18 14.18
CA ALA A 130 -3.30 0.60 15.37
C ALA A 130 -2.54 -0.70 15.05
N ARG A 131 -3.12 -1.56 14.20
CA ARG A 131 -2.50 -2.81 13.76
C ARG A 131 -1.25 -2.58 12.90
N LEU A 132 -1.28 -1.62 11.98
CA LEU A 132 -0.10 -1.22 11.21
C LEU A 132 1.03 -0.72 12.12
N ARG A 133 0.72 0.12 13.10
CA ARG A 133 1.73 0.57 14.08
C ARG A 133 2.28 -0.61 14.89
N ALA A 134 1.43 -1.53 15.31
CA ALA A 134 1.86 -2.74 16.03
C ALA A 134 2.75 -3.64 15.17
N ALA A 135 2.51 -3.69 13.86
CA ALA A 135 3.37 -4.38 12.89
C ALA A 135 4.69 -3.63 12.59
N GLY A 136 4.90 -2.45 13.19
CA GLY A 136 6.10 -1.63 13.01
C GLY A 136 6.11 -0.79 11.74
N ALA A 137 4.99 -0.67 11.02
CA ALA A 137 4.90 0.18 9.84
C ALA A 137 5.06 1.67 10.20
N VAL A 138 5.68 2.43 9.30
CA VAL A 138 5.83 3.89 9.45
C VAL A 138 4.68 4.57 8.73
N ILE A 139 3.81 5.27 9.45
CA ILE A 139 2.71 6.03 8.82
C ILE A 139 3.30 7.30 8.23
N LEU A 140 3.44 7.33 6.90
CA LEU A 140 4.08 8.40 6.14
C LEU A 140 3.23 9.68 6.11
N GLY A 141 1.90 9.53 6.16
CA GLY A 141 0.96 10.65 6.07
C GLY A 141 -0.45 10.20 5.70
N LYS A 142 -1.24 11.18 5.23
CA LYS A 142 -2.59 11.00 4.73
C LYS A 142 -2.67 11.15 3.22
N ALA A 143 -3.28 10.18 2.55
CA ALA A 143 -3.62 10.26 1.14
C ALA A 143 -4.93 11.03 0.93
N SER A 144 -5.00 11.75 -0.19
CA SER A 144 -6.17 12.47 -0.66
C SER A 144 -7.31 11.50 -1.01
N LEU A 145 -8.53 12.02 -1.09
CA LEU A 145 -9.72 11.27 -1.46
C LEU A 145 -10.76 12.21 -2.08
N THR A 146 -11.80 11.64 -2.66
CA THR A 146 -13.04 12.39 -2.88
C THR A 146 -13.65 12.77 -1.53
N GLU A 147 -14.01 14.04 -1.33
CA GLU A 147 -14.57 14.55 -0.08
C GLU A 147 -15.69 13.66 0.46
N TRP A 148 -15.66 13.36 1.76
CA TRP A 148 -16.63 12.48 2.42
C TRP A 148 -16.76 11.09 1.78
N SER A 149 -15.68 10.54 1.23
CA SER A 149 -15.72 9.26 0.49
C SER A 149 -16.72 9.25 -0.66
N ALA A 150 -16.94 10.40 -1.32
CA ALA A 150 -17.93 10.59 -2.39
C ALA A 150 -19.41 10.59 -1.93
N TYR A 151 -19.70 10.73 -0.64
CA TYR A 151 -21.06 11.02 -0.15
C TYR A 151 -21.52 12.45 -0.45
N ARG A 152 -20.58 13.33 -0.82
CA ARG A 152 -20.87 14.66 -1.33
C ARG A 152 -20.69 14.67 -2.84
N PRO A 153 -21.64 15.24 -3.61
CA PRO A 153 -21.45 15.40 -5.05
C PRO A 153 -20.20 16.25 -5.35
N ALA A 154 -19.16 15.61 -5.88
CA ALA A 154 -17.89 16.23 -6.26
C ALA A 154 -17.20 15.39 -7.35
N PRO A 155 -16.29 15.99 -8.15
CA PRO A 155 -15.44 15.22 -9.05
C PRO A 155 -14.62 14.16 -8.30
N ASN A 156 -14.38 13.03 -8.96
CA ASN A 156 -13.53 11.98 -8.40
C ASN A 156 -12.13 12.51 -8.10
N GLY A 157 -11.66 12.29 -6.87
CA GLY A 157 -10.34 12.70 -6.39
C GLY A 157 -10.30 14.14 -5.91
N TRP A 158 -11.42 14.86 -5.95
CA TRP A 158 -11.51 16.22 -5.44
C TRP A 158 -11.91 16.25 -3.97
N SER A 159 -11.22 17.06 -3.17
CA SER A 159 -11.69 17.46 -1.84
C SER A 159 -11.42 18.92 -1.56
N ALA A 160 -12.21 19.53 -0.67
CA ALA A 160 -12.03 20.93 -0.30
C ALA A 160 -10.65 21.20 0.28
N ARG A 161 -10.14 20.28 1.11
CA ARG A 161 -8.82 20.39 1.75
C ARG A 161 -7.66 20.00 0.82
N GLY A 162 -7.84 18.96 -0.01
CA GLY A 162 -6.77 18.40 -0.84
C GLY A 162 -6.69 18.95 -2.27
N GLY A 163 -7.74 19.64 -2.74
CA GLY A 163 -7.88 20.03 -4.14
C GLY A 163 -8.20 18.83 -5.04
N GLN A 164 -8.00 19.00 -6.35
CA GLN A 164 -8.20 17.94 -7.34
C GLN A 164 -6.96 17.05 -7.40
N THR A 165 -7.09 15.81 -6.97
CA THR A 165 -6.07 14.78 -7.24
C THR A 165 -5.98 14.55 -8.74
N LEU A 166 -4.79 14.66 -9.31
CA LEU A 166 -4.56 14.47 -10.74
C LEU A 166 -4.02 13.08 -11.04
N VAL A 167 -4.70 12.45 -11.99
CA VAL A 167 -4.42 11.14 -12.56
C VAL A 167 -3.51 11.33 -13.77
N THR A 168 -2.30 10.76 -13.78
CA THR A 168 -1.52 10.69 -15.03
C THR A 168 -2.23 9.77 -16.03
N PRO A 169 -2.40 10.15 -17.31
CA PRO A 169 -3.24 9.42 -18.24
C PRO A 169 -2.52 8.17 -18.78
N THR A 170 -2.59 7.06 -18.04
CA THR A 170 -2.22 5.73 -18.53
C THR A 170 -3.37 4.73 -18.30
N THR A 171 -4.41 4.88 -19.11
CA THR A 171 -5.29 3.82 -19.63
C THR A 171 -6.01 2.87 -18.65
N ALA A 172 -7.17 3.29 -18.13
CA ALA A 172 -8.38 2.44 -17.99
C ALA A 172 -9.60 3.30 -17.60
N PRO A 173 -10.76 3.18 -18.27
CA PRO A 173 -12.00 3.84 -17.86
C PRO A 173 -12.80 2.89 -16.96
N THR A 174 -12.74 3.06 -15.64
CA THR A 174 -13.74 2.52 -14.71
C THR A 174 -13.83 3.45 -13.49
N ILE A 175 -14.99 3.45 -12.83
CA ILE A 175 -15.53 4.31 -11.76
C ILE A 175 -14.68 4.39 -10.46
N SER A 176 -13.40 3.99 -10.50
CA SER A 176 -12.36 4.08 -9.47
C SER A 176 -11.37 5.24 -9.75
N ALA A 177 -11.81 6.29 -10.44
CA ALA A 177 -10.93 7.33 -11.00
C ALA A 177 -10.21 8.18 -9.93
N SER A 178 -10.58 8.09 -8.65
CA SER A 178 -9.84 8.72 -7.55
C SER A 178 -8.65 7.89 -7.02
N PHE A 179 -8.57 6.59 -7.35
CA PHE A 179 -7.76 5.63 -6.56
C PHE A 179 -6.61 4.95 -7.30
N SER A 180 -6.52 5.01 -8.64
CA SER A 180 -5.73 3.99 -9.38
C SER A 180 -4.54 4.48 -10.21
N SER A 181 -4.28 5.77 -10.36
CA SER A 181 -3.36 6.25 -11.42
C SER A 181 -2.15 7.03 -10.95
N LEU A 182 -2.17 7.58 -9.74
CA LEU A 182 -0.93 8.02 -9.08
C LEU A 182 -0.20 6.90 -8.34
N PHE A 183 -0.96 5.85 -8.05
CA PHE A 183 -0.42 4.55 -7.74
C PHE A 183 0.70 4.18 -8.73
N ASP A 184 0.56 4.40 -10.03
CA ASP A 184 1.60 4.10 -11.03
C ASP A 184 2.90 4.93 -10.95
N ARG A 185 3.04 5.96 -10.08
CA ARG A 185 4.25 6.82 -10.04
C ARG A 185 4.85 7.12 -8.67
N ILE A 186 4.03 7.26 -7.61
CA ILE A 186 4.54 7.36 -6.22
C ILE A 186 4.59 5.96 -5.60
N SER A 187 3.51 5.20 -5.82
CA SER A 187 3.58 3.76 -5.73
C SER A 187 4.09 3.15 -7.04
N SER A 188 5.05 3.75 -7.77
CA SER A 188 5.98 2.98 -8.61
C SER A 188 7.24 2.57 -7.85
N GLN A 189 7.39 2.97 -6.58
CA GLN A 189 8.66 2.81 -5.84
C GLN A 189 8.58 2.15 -4.45
N GLY A 190 7.40 1.77 -3.93
CA GLY A 190 7.23 0.76 -2.86
C GLY A 190 6.34 1.14 -1.65
N VAL A 191 5.63 2.28 -1.67
CA VAL A 191 4.68 2.63 -0.60
C VAL A 191 3.37 1.83 -0.75
N CYS A 192 2.94 1.19 0.32
CA CYS A 192 1.62 0.57 0.40
C CYS A 192 0.59 1.58 0.93
N GLU A 193 -0.55 1.71 0.25
CA GLU A 193 -1.65 2.56 0.71
C GLU A 193 -2.76 1.70 1.29
N ILE A 194 -3.38 2.11 2.40
CA ILE A 194 -4.62 1.48 2.87
C ILE A 194 -5.78 2.39 2.54
N VAL A 195 -6.71 1.85 1.75
CA VAL A 195 -7.88 2.54 1.26
C VAL A 195 -9.15 1.88 1.78
N HIS A 196 -10.10 2.70 2.17
CA HIS A 196 -11.48 2.32 2.37
C HIS A 196 -12.16 2.06 1.01
N GLU A 197 -12.62 0.83 0.76
CA GLU A 197 -13.60 0.49 -0.28
C GLU A 197 -15.01 0.47 0.32
N GLU A 198 -15.95 1.01 -0.45
CA GLU A 198 -17.35 1.00 -0.09
C GLU A 198 -18.09 0.00 -0.98
N SER A 199 -18.75 -0.97 -0.35
CA SER A 199 -19.70 -1.83 -1.04
C SER A 199 -21.00 -1.07 -1.25
N VAL A 200 -21.37 -0.82 -2.51
CA VAL A 200 -22.60 -0.12 -2.88
C VAL A 200 -23.83 -0.90 -2.39
N ARG A 201 -24.51 -0.39 -1.36
CA ARG A 201 -25.95 -0.61 -1.17
C ARG A 201 -26.58 0.52 -0.36
N ALA A 202 -27.25 1.41 -1.08
CA ALA A 202 -28.00 2.52 -0.50
C ALA A 202 -29.27 2.05 0.21
N LEU A 203 -29.61 2.80 1.26
CA LEU A 203 -30.87 2.89 2.02
C LEU A 203 -31.16 1.78 3.06
N VAL A 204 -31.09 2.19 4.35
CA VAL A 204 -31.73 1.61 5.56
C VAL A 204 -30.88 0.75 6.53
N HIS A 205 -29.56 0.59 6.35
CA HIS A 205 -28.72 -0.07 7.37
C HIS A 205 -27.36 0.63 7.59
N PRO A 206 -26.76 0.58 8.80
CA PRO A 206 -25.46 1.19 9.06
C PRO A 206 -24.44 0.67 8.04
N VAL A 207 -23.78 1.60 7.35
CA VAL A 207 -22.94 1.34 6.18
C VAL A 207 -21.79 0.41 6.57
N ARG A 208 -21.73 -0.78 5.97
CA ARG A 208 -20.63 -1.73 6.15
C ARG A 208 -19.48 -1.33 5.23
N ILE A 209 -18.40 -0.87 5.85
CA ILE A 209 -17.23 -0.26 5.20
C ILE A 209 -16.07 -1.26 5.22
N GLU A 210 -15.46 -1.55 4.07
CA GLU A 210 -14.35 -2.52 3.97
C GLU A 210 -13.02 -1.81 3.69
N GLN A 211 -12.04 -1.97 4.58
CA GLN A 211 -10.69 -1.42 4.37
C GLN A 211 -9.84 -2.42 3.58
N ARG A 212 -9.16 -1.97 2.53
CA ARG A 212 -8.36 -2.79 1.62
C ARG A 212 -6.98 -2.18 1.37
N PRO A 213 -5.93 -3.01 1.30
CA PRO A 213 -4.62 -2.55 0.89
C PRO A 213 -4.56 -2.34 -0.63
N ILE A 214 -3.89 -1.27 -1.05
CA ILE A 214 -3.51 -0.97 -2.42
C ILE A 214 -1.98 -1.01 -2.49
N CYS A 215 -1.46 -2.00 -3.20
CA CYS A 215 -0.03 -2.27 -3.34
C CYS A 215 0.26 -2.75 -4.77
N ARG A 216 1.49 -2.55 -5.28
CA ARG A 216 1.88 -2.93 -6.65
C ARG A 216 1.78 -4.41 -6.93
N THR A 217 2.16 -5.21 -5.95
CA THR A 217 2.19 -6.65 -6.10
C THR A 217 1.13 -7.26 -5.20
N VAL A 218 0.65 -8.44 -5.63
CA VAL A 218 -0.24 -9.25 -4.79
C VAL A 218 0.45 -9.65 -3.50
N SER A 219 1.78 -9.87 -3.51
CA SER A 219 2.55 -10.20 -2.30
C SER A 219 2.48 -9.08 -1.27
N ASP A 220 2.77 -7.84 -1.69
CA ASP A 220 2.73 -6.66 -0.82
C ASP A 220 1.32 -6.45 -0.25
N ALA A 221 0.29 -6.57 -1.09
CA ALA A 221 -1.10 -6.46 -0.64
C ALA A 221 -1.44 -7.51 0.42
N VAL A 222 -0.93 -8.73 0.28
CA VAL A 222 -1.12 -9.80 1.26
C VAL A 222 -0.35 -9.52 2.55
N HIS A 223 0.88 -9.00 2.51
CA HIS A 223 1.60 -8.60 3.73
C HIS A 223 0.86 -7.52 4.51
N VAL A 224 0.26 -6.54 3.82
CA VAL A 224 -0.55 -5.51 4.47
C VAL A 224 -1.86 -6.08 4.97
N LEU A 225 -2.52 -6.94 4.19
CA LEU A 225 -3.74 -7.62 4.62
C LEU A 225 -3.51 -8.41 5.90
N ASP A 226 -2.46 -9.23 5.95
CA ASP A 226 -2.10 -10.02 7.13
C ASP A 226 -1.82 -9.16 8.37
N ALA A 227 -1.30 -7.95 8.20
CA ALA A 227 -1.10 -7.02 9.30
C ALA A 227 -2.43 -6.45 9.82
N ILE A 228 -3.39 -6.13 8.94
CA ILE A 228 -4.60 -5.39 9.32
C ILE A 228 -5.82 -6.26 9.61
N VAL A 229 -5.87 -7.50 9.14
CA VAL A 229 -7.01 -8.40 9.35
C VAL A 229 -7.10 -8.89 10.78
N GLY A 230 -8.32 -8.87 11.34
CA GLY A 230 -8.61 -9.52 12.61
C GLY A 230 -9.82 -8.94 13.31
N TYR A 231 -10.19 -9.58 14.41
CA TYR A 231 -11.25 -9.11 15.28
C TYR A 231 -10.89 -7.76 15.93
N ASP A 232 -11.85 -6.86 15.96
CA ASP A 232 -11.79 -5.62 16.72
C ASP A 232 -12.96 -5.60 17.70
N ALA A 233 -12.67 -5.56 19.01
CA ALA A 233 -13.71 -5.54 20.04
C ALA A 233 -14.60 -4.30 19.95
N LEU A 234 -14.08 -3.22 19.36
CA LEU A 234 -14.75 -1.94 19.21
C LEU A 234 -15.59 -1.87 17.92
N ASP A 235 -15.43 -2.87 17.05
CA ASP A 235 -16.19 -3.11 15.83
C ASP A 235 -16.55 -4.61 15.74
N ALA A 236 -17.05 -5.13 16.86
CA ALA A 236 -17.29 -6.56 17.02
C ALA A 236 -18.36 -7.09 16.03
N GLU A 237 -19.32 -6.24 15.68
CA GLU A 237 -20.38 -6.55 14.73
C GLU A 237 -19.82 -6.78 13.32
N ALA A 238 -18.97 -5.88 12.81
CA ALA A 238 -18.42 -6.02 11.47
C ALA A 238 -17.33 -7.10 11.41
N THR A 239 -16.47 -7.17 12.42
CA THR A 239 -15.27 -8.02 12.41
C THR A 239 -15.48 -9.42 12.99
N GLY A 240 -16.50 -9.63 13.82
CA GLY A 240 -16.73 -10.90 14.53
C GLY A 240 -17.09 -12.07 13.61
N ALA A 241 -17.90 -11.84 12.59
CA ALA A 241 -18.21 -12.88 11.60
C ALA A 241 -17.02 -13.12 10.66
N ALA A 242 -16.34 -12.04 10.24
CA ALA A 242 -15.24 -12.09 9.30
C ALA A 242 -13.99 -12.78 9.89
N SER A 243 -13.72 -12.60 11.19
CA SER A 243 -12.53 -13.17 11.84
C SER A 243 -12.44 -14.69 11.75
N LYS A 244 -13.59 -15.38 11.65
CA LYS A 244 -13.68 -16.84 11.49
C LYS A 244 -13.10 -17.34 10.15
N TYR A 245 -13.02 -16.46 9.16
CA TYR A 245 -12.50 -16.78 7.82
C TYR A 245 -11.04 -16.39 7.65
N ILE A 246 -10.39 -15.85 8.69
CA ILE A 246 -8.96 -15.55 8.65
C ILE A 246 -8.22 -16.88 8.77
N PRO A 247 -7.41 -17.25 7.78
CA PRO A 247 -6.69 -18.52 7.77
C PRO A 247 -5.64 -18.57 8.88
N ASN A 248 -5.52 -19.71 9.55
CA ASN A 248 -4.42 -19.95 10.48
C ASN A 248 -3.09 -19.86 9.73
N GLY A 249 -2.19 -18.97 10.15
CA GLY A 249 -0.93 -18.70 9.45
C GLY A 249 -0.98 -17.57 8.41
N GLY A 250 -2.11 -16.87 8.28
CA GLY A 250 -2.24 -15.70 7.41
C GLY A 250 -2.49 -16.03 5.94
N TYR A 251 -2.84 -15.03 5.14
CA TYR A 251 -3.07 -15.13 3.71
C TYR A 251 -1.78 -15.36 2.92
N GLY A 252 -0.61 -14.99 3.47
CA GLY A 252 0.70 -15.21 2.87
C GLY A 252 0.96 -16.66 2.44
N GLN A 253 0.40 -17.64 3.15
CA GLN A 253 0.54 -19.06 2.82
C GLN A 253 -0.01 -19.45 1.44
N PHE A 254 -0.88 -18.62 0.86
CA PHE A 254 -1.50 -18.86 -0.44
C PHE A 254 -0.76 -18.21 -1.61
N LEU A 255 0.31 -17.44 -1.35
CA LEU A 255 1.16 -16.86 -2.38
C LEU A 255 2.04 -17.94 -3.03
N ARG A 256 1.46 -18.64 -4.01
CA ARG A 256 2.08 -19.77 -4.69
C ARG A 256 2.20 -19.52 -6.19
N MET A 257 3.41 -19.68 -6.73
CA MET A 257 3.65 -19.57 -8.17
C MET A 257 2.85 -20.59 -8.98
N ASP A 258 2.61 -21.78 -8.41
CA ASP A 258 1.81 -22.86 -8.99
C ASP A 258 0.32 -22.79 -8.60
N GLY A 259 -0.16 -21.68 -8.03
CA GLY A 259 -1.48 -21.57 -7.42
C GLY A 259 -2.65 -21.92 -8.36
N PHE A 260 -2.47 -21.69 -9.66
CA PHE A 260 -3.47 -22.01 -10.71
C PHE A 260 -3.55 -23.50 -11.07
N LYS A 261 -2.54 -24.30 -10.73
CA LYS A 261 -2.51 -25.72 -11.06
C LYS A 261 -3.72 -26.44 -10.44
N GLY A 262 -4.45 -27.15 -11.30
CA GLY A 262 -5.68 -27.87 -10.92
C GLY A 262 -6.91 -27.01 -10.60
N LYS A 263 -6.84 -25.67 -10.65
CA LYS A 263 -7.99 -24.81 -10.34
C LYS A 263 -9.01 -24.75 -11.47
N ARG A 264 -10.30 -24.63 -11.11
CA ARG A 264 -11.42 -24.40 -12.04
C ARG A 264 -11.92 -22.98 -11.84
N ILE A 265 -11.69 -22.12 -12.83
CA ILE A 265 -12.09 -20.71 -12.80
C ILE A 265 -13.29 -20.55 -13.73
N GLY A 266 -14.42 -20.13 -13.18
CA GLY A 266 -15.62 -19.79 -13.94
C GLY A 266 -15.46 -18.43 -14.60
N ILE A 267 -15.74 -18.36 -15.90
CA ILE A 267 -15.77 -17.11 -16.66
C ILE A 267 -17.24 -16.84 -16.98
N PRO A 268 -17.86 -15.81 -16.38
CA PRO A 268 -19.26 -15.49 -16.66
C PRO A 268 -19.40 -14.99 -18.10
N ASN A 269 -20.24 -15.69 -18.89
CA ASN A 269 -20.56 -15.29 -20.25
C ASN A 269 -21.45 -14.03 -20.25
N GLY A 270 -21.29 -13.16 -21.26
CA GLY A 270 -22.11 -11.96 -21.44
C GLY A 270 -21.67 -10.74 -20.64
N PHE A 271 -20.70 -10.86 -19.73
CA PHE A 271 -20.20 -9.71 -18.97
C PHE A 271 -19.20 -8.86 -19.76
N PHE A 272 -18.34 -9.49 -20.57
CA PHE A 272 -17.31 -8.81 -21.38
C PHE A 272 -17.64 -8.88 -22.88
N THR A 273 -18.55 -8.01 -23.34
CA THR A 273 -19.01 -7.96 -24.73
C THR A 273 -18.53 -6.69 -25.45
N GLN A 274 -18.59 -6.70 -26.79
CA GLN A 274 -18.31 -5.52 -27.63
C GLN A 274 -19.31 -4.37 -27.43
N GLU A 275 -20.48 -4.66 -26.86
CA GLU A 275 -21.50 -3.65 -26.54
C GLU A 275 -21.13 -2.84 -25.29
N ILE A 276 -20.38 -3.46 -24.37
CA ILE A 276 -20.05 -2.87 -23.06
C ILE A 276 -18.61 -2.35 -23.03
N PHE A 277 -17.70 -2.96 -23.79
CA PHE A 277 -16.26 -2.67 -23.72
C PHE A 277 -15.65 -2.34 -25.07
N GLU A 278 -14.71 -1.41 -25.05
CA GLU A 278 -13.92 -1.04 -26.22
C GLU A 278 -13.00 -2.18 -26.68
N LYS A 279 -12.60 -2.14 -27.96
CA LYS A 279 -11.70 -3.13 -28.57
C LYS A 279 -10.42 -3.37 -27.77
N LYS A 280 -9.85 -2.33 -27.15
CA LYS A 280 -8.63 -2.45 -26.34
C LYS A 280 -8.85 -3.30 -25.09
N GLN A 281 -9.93 -3.04 -24.37
CA GLN A 281 -10.30 -3.76 -23.15
C GLN A 281 -10.58 -5.24 -23.46
N LEU A 282 -11.27 -5.51 -24.58
CA LEU A 282 -11.56 -6.88 -25.00
C LEU A 282 -10.30 -7.66 -25.40
N ARG A 283 -9.34 -7.04 -26.10
CA ARG A 283 -8.06 -7.68 -26.40
C ARG A 283 -7.28 -8.01 -25.13
N ALA A 284 -7.24 -7.07 -24.18
CA ALA A 284 -6.59 -7.31 -22.89
C ALA A 284 -7.26 -8.48 -22.16
N TYR A 285 -8.59 -8.49 -22.07
CA TYR A 285 -9.36 -9.57 -21.48
C TYR A 285 -9.03 -10.93 -22.12
N GLN A 286 -9.09 -11.03 -23.45
CA GLN A 286 -8.79 -12.27 -24.18
C GLN A 286 -7.35 -12.76 -23.91
N LYS A 287 -6.37 -11.86 -23.91
CA LYS A 287 -4.97 -12.18 -23.59
C LYS A 287 -4.83 -12.76 -22.18
N HIS A 288 -5.54 -12.21 -21.19
CA HIS A 288 -5.51 -12.74 -19.81
C HIS A 288 -6.15 -14.13 -19.70
N ILE A 289 -7.27 -14.38 -20.40
CA ILE A 289 -7.87 -15.72 -20.44
C ILE A 289 -6.89 -16.74 -21.04
N GLN A 290 -6.19 -16.38 -22.12
CA GLN A 290 -5.18 -17.24 -22.73
C GLN A 290 -4.02 -17.52 -21.77
N LEU A 291 -3.51 -16.49 -21.08
CA LEU A 291 -2.45 -16.65 -20.09
C LEU A 291 -2.86 -17.59 -18.95
N MET A 292 -4.07 -17.42 -18.39
CA MET A 292 -4.58 -18.29 -17.32
C MET A 292 -4.74 -19.76 -17.76
N ARG A 293 -5.09 -19.98 -19.04
CA ARG A 293 -5.13 -21.34 -19.61
C ARG A 293 -3.74 -21.94 -19.69
N TYR A 294 -2.77 -21.18 -20.20
CA TYR A 294 -1.38 -21.62 -20.33
C TYR A 294 -0.77 -21.99 -18.97
N THR A 295 -0.90 -21.11 -17.96
CA THR A 295 -0.34 -21.31 -16.61
C THR A 295 -0.98 -22.46 -15.83
N LYS A 296 -2.10 -23.01 -16.30
CA LYS A 296 -2.75 -24.18 -15.68
C LYS A 296 -2.13 -25.51 -16.12
N HIS A 297 -1.47 -25.53 -17.28
CA HIS A 297 -0.96 -26.76 -17.90
C HIS A 297 0.47 -27.12 -17.48
N PHE A 298 1.19 -26.20 -16.85
CA PHE A 298 2.52 -26.42 -16.25
C PHE A 298 2.37 -26.58 -14.72
#